data_AF-A0A0F3PJG1-F1
#
_entry.id   AF-A0A0F3PJG1-F1
#
_cell.length_a   1.000
_cell.length_b   1.000
_cell.length_c   1.000
_cell.angle_alpha   90.00
_cell.angle_beta   90.00
_cell.angle_gamma   90.00
#
_symmetry.space_group_name_H-M   'P 1'
#
loop_
_entity.id
_entity.type
_entity.pdbx_description
1 polymer ?
#
loop_
_entity_poly.entity_id
_entity_poly.type
_entity_poly.pdbx_seq_one_letter_code
_entity_poly.pdbx_strand_id
1 'polypeptide(L)'
;MFDLKVKDETGRWYIIEMQRKMEKDYLNRTQLYGCYTYVSQIKKGMKHKDLLPVVIISIIRAKALPDELPYISYHHIKESNTHKQYLFSLTYVFIELGKFKKK
;
A
#
# COMPACT_ATOMS: atom_id res chain seq x y z
N MET A 1 -2.00 -2.84 13.70
CA MET A 1 -0.83 -3.70 13.93
C MET A 1 -0.52 -4.32 12.61
N PHE A 2 0.58 -3.91 11.97
CA PHE A 2 1.05 -4.45 10.70
C PHE A 2 2.25 -5.34 10.95
N ASP A 3 2.50 -6.33 10.08
CA ASP A 3 3.53 -7.34 10.32
C ASP A 3 4.94 -6.73 10.28
N LEU A 4 5.22 -5.88 9.29
CA LEU A 4 6.50 -5.19 9.17
C LEU A 4 6.31 -3.72 8.78
N LYS A 5 7.11 -2.85 9.39
CA LYS A 5 7.30 -1.46 8.95
C LYS A 5 8.79 -1.19 8.86
N VAL A 6 9.27 -0.98 7.65
CA VAL A 6 10.69 -0.81 7.37
C VAL A 6 10.93 0.43 6.52
N LYS A 7 12.18 0.88 6.50
CA LYS A 7 12.63 2.02 5.72
C LYS A 7 13.72 1.55 4.76
N ASP A 8 13.66 1.95 3.50
CA ASP A 8 14.78 1.69 2.59
C ASP A 8 15.96 2.66 2.82
N GLU A 9 17.05 2.45 2.10
CA GLU A 9 18.24 3.31 2.12
C GLU A 9 17.97 4.77 1.69
N THR A 10 16.92 5.01 0.90
CA THR A 10 16.50 6.35 0.47
C THR A 10 15.53 7.02 1.46
N GLY A 11 15.12 6.28 2.48
CA GLY A 11 14.20 6.73 3.51
C GLY A 11 12.71 6.50 3.22
N ARG A 12 12.33 5.83 2.13
CA ARG A 12 10.91 5.53 1.87
C ARG A 12 10.41 4.51 2.87
N TRP A 13 9.16 4.68 3.30
CA TRP A 13 8.53 3.75 4.22
C TRP A 13 7.84 2.62 3.49
N TYR A 14 7.99 1.41 4.00
CA TYR A 14 7.29 0.23 3.54
C TYR A 14 6.50 -0.36 4.68
N ILE A 15 5.21 -0.58 4.46
CA ILE A 15 4.33 -1.35 5.34
C ILE A 15 4.08 -2.67 4.65
N ILE A 16 4.42 -3.79 5.28
CA ILE A 16 4.14 -5.13 4.74
C ILE A 16 3.12 -5.79 5.66
N GLU A 17 2.04 -6.26 5.05
CA GLU A 17 0.92 -6.89 5.72
C GLU A 17 0.62 -8.24 5.08
N MET A 18 0.54 -9.31 5.87
CA MET A 18 0.20 -10.65 5.42
C MET A 18 -1.14 -11.10 6.00
N GLN A 19 -2.05 -11.53 5.13
CA GLN A 19 -3.39 -11.97 5.56
C GLN A 19 -3.80 -13.32 4.97
N ARG A 20 -4.31 -14.20 5.84
CA ARG A 20 -4.81 -15.54 5.45
C ARG A 20 -6.24 -15.51 4.90
N LYS A 21 -7.08 -14.61 5.42
CA LYS A 21 -8.49 -14.45 5.02
C LYS A 21 -8.73 -12.97 4.71
N MET A 22 -9.67 -12.70 3.83
CA MET A 22 -10.12 -11.33 3.63
C MET A 22 -11.15 -10.96 4.70
N GLU A 23 -10.81 -9.97 5.51
CA GLU A 23 -11.77 -9.29 6.39
C GLU A 23 -12.53 -8.21 5.60
N LYS A 24 -13.80 -7.96 5.97
CA LYS A 24 -14.65 -6.98 5.27
C LYS A 24 -14.01 -5.59 5.18
N ASP A 25 -13.31 -5.17 6.23
CA ASP A 25 -12.72 -3.83 6.33
C ASP A 25 -11.23 -3.79 5.97
N TYR A 26 -10.70 -4.87 5.39
CA TYR A 26 -9.26 -5.00 5.15
C TYR A 26 -8.69 -3.87 4.28
N LEU A 27 -9.39 -3.52 3.19
CA LEU A 27 -8.96 -2.45 2.30
C LEU A 27 -8.99 -1.09 3.00
N ASN A 28 -9.99 -0.83 3.84
CA ASN A 28 -10.10 0.39 4.63
C ASN A 28 -8.96 0.49 5.66
N ARG A 29 -8.65 -0.62 6.35
CA ARG A 29 -7.52 -0.70 7.29
C ARG A 29 -6.18 -0.45 6.60
N THR A 30 -5.99 -1.02 5.42
CA THR A 30 -4.77 -0.85 4.61
C THR A 30 -4.54 0.63 4.27
N GLN A 31 -5.60 1.33 3.87
CA GLN A 31 -5.55 2.77 3.61
C GLN A 31 -5.27 3.58 4.88
N LEU A 32 -5.97 3.27 5.98
CA LEU A 32 -5.75 3.91 7.28
C LEU A 32 -4.28 3.81 7.73
N TYR A 33 -3.66 2.65 7.56
CA TYR A 33 -2.27 2.43 7.96
C TYR A 33 -1.27 3.19 7.08
N GLY A 34 -1.53 3.26 5.77
CA GLY A 34 -0.76 4.09 4.85
C GLY A 34 -0.80 5.56 5.26
N CYS A 35 -2.00 6.12 5.45
CA CYS A 35 -2.21 7.49 5.88
C CYS A 35 -1.58 7.79 7.25
N TYR A 36 -1.79 6.91 8.23
CA TYR A 36 -1.22 7.06 9.57
C TYR A 36 0.32 7.07 9.52
N THR A 37 0.92 6.18 8.74
CA THR A 37 2.37 6.15 8.57
C THR A 37 2.89 7.40 7.90
N TYR A 38 2.19 7.92 6.90
CA TYR A 38 2.55 9.17 6.23
C TYR A 38 2.53 10.37 7.21
N VAL A 39 1.45 10.54 7.97
CA VAL A 39 1.33 11.60 8.98
C VAL A 39 2.36 11.45 10.10
N SER A 40 2.65 10.22 10.53
CA SER A 40 3.61 9.94 11.61
C SER A 40 5.05 10.37 11.31
N GLN A 41 5.36 10.73 10.05
CA GLN A 41 6.68 11.25 9.69
C GLN A 41 6.89 12.68 10.20
N ILE A 42 5.82 13.48 10.32
CA ILE A 42 5.91 14.89 10.73
C ILE A 42 6.44 14.98 12.16
N LYS A 43 7.55 15.69 12.32
CA LYS A 43 8.12 16.07 13.62
C LYS A 43 8.17 17.58 13.74
N LYS A 44 8.28 18.10 14.97
CA LYS A 44 8.43 19.54 15.22
C LYS A 44 9.60 20.10 14.38
N GLY A 45 9.32 21.11 13.57
CA GLY A 45 10.30 21.76 12.69
C GLY A 45 10.46 21.15 11.29
N MET A 46 9.79 20.03 10.98
CA MET A 46 9.80 19.41 9.65
C MET A 46 8.84 20.13 8.70
N LYS A 47 9.19 20.24 7.41
CA LYS A 47 8.32 20.82 6.37
C LYS A 47 7.61 19.72 5.60
N HIS A 48 6.44 20.02 5.02
CA HIS A 48 5.68 19.05 4.21
C HIS A 48 6.49 18.50 3.02
N LYS A 49 7.42 19.27 2.46
CA LYS A 49 8.31 18.84 1.36
C LYS A 49 9.30 17.73 1.77
N ASP A 50 9.51 17.54 3.06
CA ASP A 50 10.45 16.56 3.61
C ASP A 50 9.76 15.19 3.83
N LEU A 51 8.45 15.10 3.61
CA LEU A 51 7.68 13.86 3.71
C LEU A 51 8.09 12.88 2.61
N LEU A 52 8.35 11.64 3.02
CA LEU A 52 8.76 10.58 2.10
C LEU A 52 7.56 9.68 1.75
N PRO A 53 7.55 9.10 0.53
CA PRO A 53 6.51 8.16 0.13
C PRO A 53 6.39 6.97 1.08
N VAL A 54 5.16 6.48 1.22
CA VAL A 54 4.82 5.22 1.89
C VAL A 54 4.30 4.24 0.85
N VAL A 55 4.93 3.07 0.79
CA VAL A 55 4.51 1.95 -0.03
C VAL A 55 3.90 0.89 0.88
N ILE A 56 2.68 0.47 0.57
CA ILE A 56 1.98 -0.56 1.32
C ILE A 56 1.97 -1.82 0.46
N ILE A 57 2.54 -2.91 0.98
CA ILE A 57 2.60 -4.21 0.33
C ILE A 57 1.71 -5.16 1.10
N SER A 58 0.59 -5.51 0.49
CA SER A 58 -0.41 -6.44 1.03
C SER A 58 -0.24 -7.80 0.37
N ILE A 59 0.10 -8.82 1.14
CA ILE A 59 0.22 -10.21 0.69
C ILE A 59 -0.99 -10.99 1.21
N ILE A 60 -1.87 -11.42 0.31
CA ILE A 60 -3.16 -12.00 0.66
C ILE A 60 -3.25 -13.42 0.10
N ARG A 61 -3.61 -14.39 0.95
CA ARG A 61 -3.86 -15.77 0.49
C ARG A 61 -5.14 -15.90 -0.32
N ALA A 62 -6.19 -15.18 0.09
CA ALA A 62 -7.47 -15.13 -0.59
C ALA A 62 -7.45 -14.11 -1.75
N LYS A 63 -8.56 -14.09 -2.50
CA LYS A 63 -8.83 -13.05 -3.50
C LYS A 63 -9.59 -11.90 -2.82
N ALA A 64 -9.07 -10.70 -2.94
CA ALA A 64 -9.60 -9.46 -2.40
C ALA A 64 -9.98 -8.43 -3.47
N LEU A 65 -9.39 -8.52 -4.65
CA LEU A 65 -9.60 -7.59 -5.75
C LEU A 65 -10.24 -8.30 -6.96
N PRO A 66 -10.73 -7.56 -7.98
CA PRO A 66 -11.29 -8.14 -9.21
C PRO A 66 -10.38 -9.19 -9.88
N ASP A 67 -10.99 -10.15 -10.58
CA ASP A 67 -10.27 -11.26 -11.25
C ASP A 67 -9.37 -10.79 -12.40
N GLU A 68 -9.76 -9.72 -13.07
CA GLU A 68 -9.02 -9.15 -14.21
C GLU A 68 -7.62 -8.62 -13.82
N LEU A 69 -7.41 -8.34 -12.53
CA LEU A 69 -6.12 -7.86 -12.06
C LEU A 69 -5.08 -8.98 -11.96
N PRO A 70 -3.81 -8.70 -12.33
CA PRO A 70 -2.71 -9.65 -12.16
C PRO A 70 -2.48 -10.03 -10.70
N TYR A 71 -1.69 -11.09 -10.49
CA TYR A 71 -1.33 -11.59 -9.16
C TYR A 71 -0.56 -10.56 -8.31
N ILE A 72 0.24 -9.70 -8.95
CA ILE A 72 0.79 -8.47 -8.35
C ILE A 72 0.11 -7.30 -9.05
N SER A 73 -0.63 -6.49 -8.30
CA SER A 73 -1.27 -5.29 -8.82
C SER A 73 -0.80 -4.03 -8.08
N TYR A 74 -0.56 -2.97 -8.84
CA TYR A 74 -0.10 -1.67 -8.34
C TYR A 74 -1.23 -0.66 -8.44
N HIS A 75 -1.56 -0.01 -7.33
CA HIS A 75 -2.67 0.92 -7.21
C HIS A 75 -2.13 2.29 -6.82
N HIS A 76 -2.22 3.21 -7.77
CA HIS A 76 -1.77 4.60 -7.64
C HIS A 76 -2.97 5.55 -7.62
N ILE A 77 -2.82 6.70 -6.96
CA ILE A 77 -3.83 7.77 -6.98
C ILE A 77 -3.66 8.56 -8.29
N LYS A 78 -4.66 8.48 -9.17
CA LYS A 78 -4.65 9.11 -10.50
C LYS A 78 -5.75 10.16 -10.60
N GLU A 79 -5.51 11.19 -11.39
CA GLU A 79 -6.53 12.17 -11.75
C GLU A 79 -7.57 11.52 -12.69
N SER A 80 -8.85 11.82 -12.46
CA SER A 80 -9.97 11.07 -13.04
C SER A 80 -10.14 11.25 -14.55
N ASN A 81 -9.78 12.40 -15.12
CA ASN A 81 -9.97 12.68 -16.55
C ASN A 81 -8.79 12.21 -17.41
N THR A 82 -7.57 12.44 -16.95
CA THR A 82 -6.33 12.21 -17.70
C THR A 82 -5.64 10.89 -17.34
N HIS A 83 -6.06 10.27 -16.23
CA HIS A 83 -5.40 9.10 -15.63
C HIS A 83 -3.91 9.31 -15.29
N LYS A 84 -3.44 10.57 -15.29
CA LYS A 84 -2.07 10.92 -14.87
C LYS A 84 -1.99 10.89 -13.35
N GLN A 85 -0.84 10.48 -12.85
CA GLN A 85 -0.53 10.50 -11.42
C GLN A 85 0.18 11.81 -11.06
N TYR A 86 -0.34 12.49 -10.04
CA TYR A 86 0.27 13.69 -9.44
C TYR A 86 0.54 13.51 -7.94
N LEU A 87 -0.14 12.56 -7.31
CA LEU A 87 -0.02 12.25 -5.89
C LEU A 87 0.80 10.95 -5.73
N PHE A 88 2.03 11.09 -5.25
CA PHE A 88 3.01 10.00 -5.17
C PHE A 88 3.27 9.50 -3.75
N SER A 89 2.67 10.15 -2.74
CA SER A 89 2.95 9.90 -1.33
C SER A 89 2.49 8.53 -0.84
N LEU A 90 1.47 7.93 -1.46
CA LEU A 90 0.91 6.64 -1.09
C LEU A 90 0.81 5.75 -2.34
N THR A 91 1.37 4.55 -2.24
CA THR A 91 1.23 3.51 -3.26
C THR A 91 0.83 2.20 -2.60
N TYR A 92 -0.15 1.51 -3.16
CA TYR A 92 -0.60 0.21 -2.67
C TYR A 92 -0.23 -0.88 -3.67
N VAL A 93 0.39 -1.94 -3.16
CA VAL A 93 0.78 -3.12 -3.92
C VAL A 93 0.06 -4.30 -3.30
N PHE A 94 -0.74 -5.01 -4.10
CA PHE A 94 -1.43 -6.21 -3.66
C PHE A 94 -0.83 -7.43 -4.36
N ILE A 95 -0.43 -8.41 -3.56
CA ILE A 95 0.10 -9.71 -3.98
C ILE A 95 -0.90 -10.78 -3.57
N GLU A 96 -1.73 -11.24 -4.50
CA GLU A 96 -2.81 -12.20 -4.25
C GLU A 96 -2.37 -13.64 -4.58
N LEU A 97 -1.99 -14.39 -3.54
CA LEU A 97 -1.47 -15.76 -3.67
C LEU A 97 -2.53 -16.77 -4.14
N GLY A 98 -3.82 -16.47 -3.96
CA GLY A 98 -4.92 -17.33 -4.42
C GLY A 98 -5.02 -17.46 -5.94
N LYS A 99 -4.34 -16.57 -6.69
CA LYS A 99 -4.31 -16.58 -8.16
C LYS A 99 -3.21 -17.48 -8.75
N PHE A 100 -2.33 -18.06 -7.91
CA PHE A 100 -1.27 -18.96 -8.38
C PHE A 100 -1.88 -20.30 -8.80
N LYS A 101 -1.78 -20.60 -10.10
CA LYS A 101 -2.05 -21.96 -10.60
C LYS A 101 -0.80 -22.79 -10.37
N LYS A 102 -0.92 -23.91 -9.64
CA LYS A 102 0.14 -24.93 -9.64
C LYS A 102 0.32 -25.43 -11.08
N LYS A 103 1.56 -25.43 -11.55
CA LYS A 103 1.95 -26.22 -12.72
C LYS A 103 2.09 -27.68 -12.31
#